data_AF-A0AA38NPH0-F1
#
_entry.id   AF-A0AA38NPH0-F1
#
_cell.length_a   1.000
_cell.length_b   1.000
_cell.length_c   1.000
_cell.angle_alpha   90.00
_cell.angle_beta   90.00
_cell.angle_gamma   90.00
#
_symmetry.space_group_name_H-M   'P 1'
#
loop_
_entity.id
_entity.type
_entity.pdbx_description
1 polymer ?
#
loop_
_entity_poly.entity_id
_entity_poly.type
_entity_poly.pdbx_seq_one_letter_code
_entity_poly.pdbx_strand_id
1 'polypeptide(L)'
;MSPPGATDLSSPPLAPGLTPEMEQSILSLIQRALTQQQQQTQPTLAQPTALADLSPFVGPLSGNTAAVPLSTYFSILLTHAEAAGKVSLIASDFFKYNAHLIKITSEYEWSAVVGYHMAFFNKRRREMQNGDYSGWGKVDMELQGEHLYNAPRLSLPFTQSSKSSKKTTPSTSNKSEPCRKFDQGLCPTTPCPFGRPHMCKKCKLAIADSSHKCT
;
A
#
# COMPACT_ATOMS: atom_id res chain seq x y z
N MET A 1 -4.92 1.59 71.90
CA MET A 1 -5.64 1.84 70.63
C MET A 1 -4.62 1.63 69.51
N SER A 2 -4.68 0.47 68.85
CA SER A 2 -3.82 0.10 67.72
C SER A 2 -4.72 -0.15 66.50
N PRO A 3 -4.32 0.23 65.28
CA PRO A 3 -5.16 0.03 64.11
C PRO A 3 -5.12 -1.43 63.62
N PRO A 4 -6.19 -1.90 62.95
CA PRO A 4 -6.31 -3.28 62.47
C PRO A 4 -5.51 -3.51 61.20
N GLY A 5 -5.04 -4.75 61.05
CA GLY A 5 -4.17 -5.22 59.97
C GLY A 5 -4.78 -5.12 58.59
N ALA A 6 -3.92 -4.78 57.62
CA ALA A 6 -4.22 -4.78 56.21
C ALA A 6 -4.45 -6.21 55.71
N THR A 7 -5.58 -6.40 55.03
CA THR A 7 -5.96 -7.60 54.30
C THR A 7 -5.01 -7.87 53.14
N ASP A 8 -4.48 -9.09 53.11
CA ASP A 8 -3.66 -9.67 52.07
C ASP A 8 -4.49 -9.81 50.77
N LEU A 9 -4.18 -9.01 49.74
CA LEU A 9 -4.76 -9.14 48.41
C LEU A 9 -4.05 -10.27 47.66
N SER A 10 -4.63 -11.46 47.78
CA SER A 10 -4.29 -12.62 46.94
C SER A 10 -4.43 -12.23 45.46
N SER A 11 -3.32 -12.29 44.73
CA SER A 11 -3.26 -12.01 43.29
C SER A 11 -4.09 -13.02 42.49
N PRO A 12 -4.84 -12.57 41.46
CA PRO A 12 -5.59 -13.50 40.61
C PRO A 12 -4.65 -14.39 39.79
N PRO A 13 -5.03 -15.65 39.51
CA PRO A 13 -4.21 -16.56 38.72
C PRO A 13 -4.08 -16.04 37.28
N LEU A 14 -2.84 -16.01 36.76
CA LEU A 14 -2.58 -15.73 35.35
C LEU A 14 -3.38 -16.71 34.48
N ALA A 15 -4.11 -16.16 33.51
CA ALA A 15 -4.88 -16.94 32.54
C ALA A 15 -3.99 -17.96 31.81
N PRO A 16 -4.51 -19.15 31.49
CA PRO A 16 -3.76 -20.16 30.74
C PRO A 16 -3.42 -19.62 29.34
N GLY A 17 -2.13 -19.43 29.08
CA GLY A 17 -1.63 -19.08 27.76
C GLY A 17 -1.92 -20.18 26.74
N LEU A 18 -2.06 -19.78 25.46
CA LEU A 18 -2.15 -20.70 24.33
C LEU A 18 -1.02 -21.74 24.42
N THR A 19 -1.38 -23.02 24.45
CA THR A 19 -0.37 -24.07 24.49
C THR A 19 0.32 -24.15 23.11
N PRO A 20 1.64 -24.40 23.07
CA PRO A 20 2.40 -24.44 21.81
C PRO A 20 1.88 -25.50 20.82
N GLU A 21 1.27 -26.58 21.32
CA GLU A 21 0.57 -27.60 20.52
C GLU A 21 -0.64 -27.02 19.76
N MET A 22 -1.42 -26.17 20.43
CA MET A 22 -2.60 -25.57 19.83
C MET A 22 -2.22 -24.50 18.81
N GLU A 23 -1.14 -23.75 19.07
CA GLU A 23 -0.56 -22.86 18.07
C GLU A 23 -0.15 -23.65 16.82
N GLN A 24 0.63 -24.73 16.96
CA GLN A 24 1.06 -25.55 15.82
C GLN A 24 -0.10 -26.12 15.02
N SER A 25 -1.18 -26.55 15.70
CA SER A 25 -2.38 -27.04 15.04
C SER A 25 -3.06 -25.95 14.19
N ILE A 26 -3.25 -24.75 14.76
CA ILE A 26 -3.81 -23.59 14.05
C ILE A 26 -2.94 -23.21 12.86
N LEU A 27 -1.61 -23.21 13.02
CA LEU A 27 -0.68 -22.91 11.94
C LEU A 27 -0.73 -23.94 10.82
N SER A 28 -0.89 -25.23 11.15
CA SER A 28 -1.02 -26.29 10.16
C SER A 28 -2.30 -26.14 9.34
N LEU A 29 -3.41 -25.71 9.95
CA LEU A 29 -4.69 -25.49 9.28
C LEU A 29 -4.61 -24.29 8.33
N ILE A 30 -4.00 -23.19 8.78
CA ILE A 30 -3.77 -22.01 7.95
C ILE A 30 -2.86 -22.35 6.77
N GLN A 31 -1.77 -23.09 7.01
CA GLN A 31 -0.84 -23.50 5.95
C GLN A 31 -1.52 -24.41 4.92
N ARG A 32 -2.36 -25.35 5.36
CA ARG A 32 -3.16 -26.19 4.45
C ARG A 32 -4.13 -25.37 3.61
N ALA A 33 -4.82 -24.42 4.22
CA ALA A 33 -5.75 -23.53 3.50
C ALA A 33 -5.02 -22.68 2.45
N LEU A 34 -3.86 -22.11 2.79
CA LEU A 34 -3.03 -21.34 1.85
C LEU A 34 -2.50 -22.22 0.70
N THR A 35 -2.09 -23.45 0.99
CA THR A 35 -1.57 -24.39 -0.02
C THR A 35 -2.67 -24.83 -0.99
N GLN A 36 -3.89 -25.06 -0.50
CA GLN A 36 -5.04 -25.39 -1.36
C GLN A 36 -5.40 -24.22 -2.28
N GLN A 37 -5.30 -22.98 -1.79
CA GLN A 37 -5.54 -21.78 -2.60
C GLN A 37 -4.50 -21.62 -3.73
N GLN A 38 -3.24 -22.01 -3.48
CA GLN A 38 -2.19 -22.01 -4.51
C GLN A 38 -2.43 -23.07 -5.61
N GLN A 39 -3.01 -24.23 -5.29
CA GLN A 39 -3.31 -25.25 -6.30
C GLN A 39 -4.47 -24.88 -7.23
N GLN A 40 -5.42 -24.06 -6.78
CA GLN A 40 -6.52 -23.56 -7.62
C GLN A 40 -6.11 -22.43 -8.58
N THR A 41 -4.89 -21.89 -8.47
CA THR A 41 -4.41 -20.78 -9.31
C THR A 41 -3.50 -21.23 -10.47
N GLN A 42 -3.29 -22.53 -10.70
CA GLN A 42 -2.63 -22.97 -11.93
C GLN A 42 -3.62 -22.98 -13.12
N PRO A 43 -3.29 -22.33 -14.25
CA PRO A 43 -4.07 -22.47 -15.46
C PRO A 43 -3.86 -23.88 -16.03
N THR A 44 -4.94 -24.65 -16.14
CA THR A 44 -4.97 -25.92 -16.87
C THR A 44 -4.54 -25.66 -18.31
N LEU A 45 -3.30 -26.05 -18.64
CA LEU A 45 -2.77 -25.98 -19.99
C LEU A 45 -3.41 -27.09 -20.84
N ALA A 46 -4.50 -26.78 -21.54
CA ALA A 46 -5.02 -27.63 -22.61
C ALA A 46 -5.68 -26.83 -23.74
N GLN A 47 -4.96 -26.84 -24.87
CA GLN A 47 -5.36 -26.71 -26.29
C GLN A 47 -5.55 -25.33 -26.97
N PRO A 48 -5.02 -25.17 -28.20
CA PRO A 48 -5.19 -23.98 -29.02
C PRO A 48 -6.29 -24.18 -30.09
N THR A 49 -7.35 -23.37 -30.04
CA THR A 49 -8.21 -23.16 -31.21
C THR A 49 -8.70 -21.72 -31.29
N ALA A 50 -8.15 -21.02 -32.30
CA ALA A 50 -8.65 -19.90 -33.08
C ALA A 50 -9.63 -18.86 -32.47
N LEU A 51 -9.18 -17.61 -32.53
CA LEU A 51 -9.91 -16.38 -32.89
C LEU A 51 -11.26 -16.11 -32.22
N ALA A 52 -11.24 -15.32 -31.14
CA ALA A 52 -12.15 -14.18 -31.00
C ALA A 52 -11.58 -13.19 -29.98
N ASP A 53 -11.41 -11.96 -30.47
CA ASP A 53 -11.47 -10.69 -29.76
C ASP A 53 -12.29 -10.74 -28.45
N LEU A 54 -11.61 -10.94 -27.33
CA LEU A 54 -12.07 -10.54 -26.00
C LEU A 54 -10.85 -10.06 -25.22
N SER A 55 -10.82 -8.75 -25.02
CA SER A 55 -10.04 -8.01 -24.02
C SER A 55 -9.83 -8.85 -22.75
N PRO A 56 -8.61 -8.89 -22.18
CA PRO A 56 -8.29 -9.79 -21.09
C PRO A 56 -9.15 -9.40 -19.89
N PHE A 57 -10.01 -10.32 -19.47
CA PHE A 57 -10.75 -10.30 -18.21
C PHE A 57 -9.74 -10.31 -17.06
N VAL A 58 -9.15 -9.16 -16.77
CA VAL A 58 -8.38 -8.89 -15.55
C VAL A 58 -9.26 -7.94 -14.73
N GLY A 59 -10.36 -8.49 -14.22
CA GLY A 59 -11.29 -7.86 -13.28
C GLY A 59 -11.15 -8.48 -11.88
N PRO A 60 -11.60 -7.79 -10.82
CA PRO A 60 -10.98 -7.76 -9.50
C PRO A 60 -11.26 -9.01 -8.66
N LEU A 61 -10.39 -10.02 -8.74
CA LEU A 61 -10.45 -11.20 -7.86
C LEU A 61 -9.31 -11.26 -6.83
N SER A 62 -8.38 -10.30 -6.88
CA SER A 62 -7.19 -10.31 -6.02
C SER A 62 -7.48 -10.01 -4.54
N GLY A 63 -8.31 -9.02 -4.22
CA GLY A 63 -8.55 -8.63 -2.82
C GLY A 63 -9.34 -9.67 -2.00
N ASN A 64 -10.20 -10.45 -2.67
CA ASN A 64 -11.11 -11.38 -1.99
C ASN A 64 -10.42 -12.65 -1.50
N THR A 65 -9.31 -13.06 -2.12
CA THR A 65 -8.61 -14.31 -1.77
C THR A 65 -7.89 -14.22 -0.43
N ALA A 66 -7.34 -13.05 -0.06
CA ALA A 66 -6.68 -12.84 1.23
C ALA A 66 -7.65 -12.49 2.37
N ALA A 67 -8.80 -11.88 2.04
CA ALA A 67 -9.76 -11.40 3.05
C ALA A 67 -10.40 -12.55 3.86
N VAL A 68 -10.75 -13.66 3.20
CA VAL A 68 -11.35 -14.83 3.86
C VAL A 68 -10.40 -15.47 4.89
N PRO A 69 -9.18 -15.92 4.53
CA PRO A 69 -8.26 -16.54 5.49
C PRO A 69 -7.84 -15.57 6.60
N LEU A 70 -7.68 -14.28 6.28
CA LEU A 70 -7.38 -13.25 7.28
C LEU A 70 -8.53 -13.08 8.28
N SER A 71 -9.78 -13.07 7.81
CA SER A 71 -10.96 -13.00 8.68
C SER A 71 -11.07 -14.23 9.58
N THR A 72 -10.88 -15.44 9.04
CA THR A 72 -10.87 -16.68 9.82
C THR A 72 -9.78 -16.67 10.89
N TYR A 73 -8.57 -16.22 10.54
CA TYR A 73 -7.46 -16.09 11.49
C TYR A 73 -7.84 -15.18 12.68
N PHE A 74 -8.43 -14.02 12.38
CA PHE A 74 -8.83 -13.09 13.43
C PHE A 74 -10.03 -13.58 14.25
N SER A 75 -10.99 -14.30 13.66
CA SER A 75 -12.06 -14.93 14.43
C SER A 75 -11.51 -15.90 15.48
N ILE A 76 -10.57 -16.78 15.09
CA ILE A 76 -9.90 -17.70 16.01
C ILE A 76 -9.14 -16.89 17.08
N LEU A 77 -8.42 -15.85 16.67
CA LEU A 77 -7.66 -15.01 17.58
C LEU A 77 -8.54 -14.33 18.63
N LEU A 78 -9.69 -13.79 18.23
CA LEU A 78 -10.64 -13.14 19.12
C LEU A 78 -11.21 -14.12 20.15
N THR A 79 -11.54 -15.35 19.74
CA THR A 79 -12.01 -16.40 20.65
C THR A 79 -10.98 -16.72 21.73
N HIS A 80 -9.68 -16.72 21.40
CA HIS A 80 -8.63 -16.95 22.41
C HIS A 80 -8.30 -15.71 23.24
N ALA A 81 -8.47 -14.51 22.69
CA ALA A 81 -8.23 -13.27 23.40
C ALA A 81 -9.28 -12.92 24.45
N GLU A 82 -10.44 -13.61 24.44
CA GLU A 82 -11.51 -13.45 25.42
C GLU A 82 -11.02 -13.72 26.84
N ALA A 83 -10.26 -14.79 27.05
CA ALA A 83 -9.67 -15.13 28.33
C ALA A 83 -8.69 -14.06 28.86
N ALA A 84 -8.12 -13.24 27.97
CA ALA A 84 -7.18 -12.18 28.32
C ALA A 84 -7.84 -10.79 28.44
N GLY A 85 -9.15 -10.66 28.17
CA GLY A 85 -9.87 -9.39 28.18
C GLY A 85 -9.41 -8.40 27.10
N LYS A 86 -8.74 -8.87 26.04
CA LYS A 86 -8.14 -8.02 24.98
C LYS A 86 -8.95 -7.99 23.67
N VAL A 87 -10.15 -8.57 23.66
CA VAL A 87 -10.97 -8.76 22.45
C VAL A 87 -11.26 -7.45 21.74
N SER A 88 -11.70 -6.41 22.46
CA SER A 88 -12.07 -5.12 21.89
C SER A 88 -10.88 -4.41 21.21
N LEU A 89 -9.70 -4.49 21.81
CA LEU A 89 -8.47 -3.93 21.26
C LEU A 89 -8.07 -4.64 19.96
N ILE A 90 -8.02 -5.98 19.99
CA ILE A 90 -7.63 -6.78 18.82
C ILE A 90 -8.64 -6.62 17.68
N ALA A 91 -9.94 -6.57 18.00
CA ALA A 91 -10.99 -6.31 17.02
C ALA A 91 -10.82 -4.92 16.37
N SER A 92 -10.58 -3.88 17.16
CA SER A 92 -10.35 -2.53 16.64
C SER A 92 -9.13 -2.49 15.72
N ASP A 93 -8.04 -3.13 16.11
CA ASP A 93 -6.80 -3.15 15.36
C ASP A 93 -6.90 -3.98 14.07
N PHE A 94 -7.69 -5.06 14.09
CA PHE A 94 -8.06 -5.81 12.88
C PHE A 94 -8.77 -4.94 11.84
N PHE A 95 -9.73 -4.12 12.28
CA PHE A 95 -10.44 -3.22 11.36
C PHE A 95 -9.52 -2.16 10.77
N LYS A 96 -8.61 -1.59 11.57
CA LYS A 96 -7.60 -0.64 11.07
C LYS A 96 -6.69 -1.29 10.04
N TYR A 97 -6.26 -2.53 10.31
CA TYR A 97 -5.42 -3.29 9.38
C TYR A 97 -6.14 -3.57 8.05
N ASN A 98 -7.39 -4.02 8.10
CA ASN A 98 -8.20 -4.25 6.89
C ASN A 98 -8.42 -2.97 6.10
N ALA A 99 -8.79 -1.87 6.77
CA ALA A 99 -8.97 -0.58 6.12
C ALA A 99 -7.67 -0.13 5.41
N HIS A 100 -6.52 -0.38 6.04
CA HIS A 100 -5.23 -0.11 5.42
C HIS A 100 -4.94 -1.01 4.21
N LEU A 101 -5.22 -2.31 4.28
CA LEU A 101 -5.09 -3.23 3.14
C LEU A 101 -5.98 -2.78 1.97
N ILE A 102 -7.26 -2.47 2.23
CA ILE A 102 -8.19 -1.98 1.22
C ILE A 102 -7.64 -0.71 0.54
N LYS A 103 -7.12 0.23 1.34
CA LYS A 103 -6.49 1.45 0.81
C LYS A 103 -5.34 1.10 -0.15
N ILE A 104 -4.35 0.32 0.29
CA ILE A 104 -3.18 0.03 -0.56
C ILE A 104 -3.53 -0.83 -1.78
N THR A 105 -4.57 -1.69 -1.72
CA THR A 105 -5.06 -2.43 -2.90
C THR A 105 -5.64 -1.54 -4.00
N SER A 106 -6.07 -0.33 -3.66
CA SER A 106 -6.54 0.65 -4.65
C SER A 106 -5.44 1.53 -5.23
N GLU A 107 -4.26 1.56 -4.59
CA GLU A 107 -3.14 2.43 -4.98
C GLU A 107 -2.00 1.68 -5.68
N TYR A 108 -1.79 0.40 -5.37
CA TYR A 108 -0.61 -0.37 -5.78
C TYR A 108 -0.99 -1.68 -6.48
N GLU A 109 -0.08 -2.16 -7.32
CA GLU A 109 -0.17 -3.49 -7.92
C GLU A 109 -0.32 -4.59 -6.86
N TRP A 110 -1.14 -5.60 -7.16
CA TRP A 110 -1.49 -6.64 -6.20
C TRP A 110 -0.27 -7.41 -5.67
N SER A 111 0.72 -7.67 -6.51
CA SER A 111 1.94 -8.39 -6.11
C SER A 111 2.72 -7.66 -5.01
N ALA A 112 2.80 -6.33 -5.07
CA ALA A 112 3.43 -5.52 -4.04
C ALA A 112 2.62 -5.52 -2.74
N VAL A 113 1.29 -5.45 -2.85
CA VAL A 113 0.38 -5.54 -1.69
C VAL A 113 0.50 -6.88 -0.98
N VAL A 114 0.58 -7.99 -1.72
CA VAL A 114 0.80 -9.32 -1.14
C VAL A 114 2.16 -9.39 -0.44
N GLY A 115 3.22 -8.85 -1.05
CA GLY A 115 4.55 -8.78 -0.42
C GLY A 115 4.51 -8.05 0.93
N TYR A 116 3.90 -6.86 0.94
CA TYR A 116 3.68 -6.09 2.17
C TYR A 116 2.84 -6.85 3.20
N HIS A 117 1.71 -7.44 2.78
CA HIS A 117 0.82 -8.20 3.65
C HIS A 117 1.55 -9.34 4.35
N MET A 118 2.31 -10.15 3.60
CA MET A 118 3.04 -11.30 4.16
C MET A 118 4.12 -10.86 5.15
N ALA A 119 4.90 -9.83 4.82
CA ALA A 119 5.92 -9.30 5.71
C ALA A 119 5.33 -8.72 7.01
N PHE A 120 4.26 -7.91 6.87
CA PHE A 120 3.53 -7.35 8.00
C PHE A 120 2.94 -8.45 8.90
N PHE A 121 2.23 -9.41 8.31
CA PHE A 121 1.58 -10.50 9.02
C PHE A 121 2.60 -11.35 9.80
N ASN A 122 3.73 -11.71 9.18
CA ASN A 122 4.79 -12.46 9.83
C ASN A 122 5.46 -11.69 10.98
N LYS A 123 5.63 -10.37 10.83
CA LYS A 123 6.15 -9.50 11.90
C LYS A 123 5.20 -9.48 13.10
N ARG A 124 3.91 -9.19 12.86
CA ARG A 124 2.89 -9.14 13.91
C ARG A 124 2.68 -10.48 14.62
N ARG A 125 2.77 -11.59 13.88
CA ARG A 125 2.70 -12.93 14.49
C ARG A 125 3.84 -13.20 15.47
N ARG A 126 5.07 -12.76 15.19
CA ARG A 126 6.19 -12.89 16.12
C ARG A 126 6.01 -12.02 17.37
N GLU A 127 5.47 -10.80 17.21
CA GLU A 127 5.14 -9.93 18.35
C GLU A 127 4.07 -10.57 19.25
N MET A 128 3.05 -11.20 18.64
CA MET A 128 2.00 -11.91 19.37
C MET A 128 2.50 -13.12 20.16
N GLN A 129 3.53 -13.83 19.69
CA GLN A 129 4.16 -14.91 20.46
C GLN A 129 4.75 -14.40 21.78
N ASN A 130 5.08 -13.11 21.86
CA ASN A 130 5.53 -12.44 23.08
C ASN A 130 4.37 -11.76 23.84
N GLY A 131 3.13 -11.95 23.42
CA GLY A 131 1.94 -11.35 24.02
C GLY A 131 1.69 -9.87 23.66
N ASP A 132 2.43 -9.32 22.69
CA ASP A 132 2.20 -7.96 22.18
C ASP A 132 1.25 -7.99 20.98
N TYR A 133 0.10 -7.31 21.13
CA TYR A 133 -0.94 -7.20 20.11
C TYR A 133 -1.04 -5.78 19.54
N SER A 134 -0.28 -4.83 20.07
CA SER A 134 -0.42 -3.40 19.79
C SER A 134 0.05 -3.00 18.38
N GLY A 135 0.71 -3.90 17.67
CA GLY A 135 1.26 -3.67 16.33
C GLY A 135 0.22 -3.75 15.22
N TRP A 136 -0.90 -4.46 15.40
CA TRP A 136 -1.86 -4.73 14.31
C TRP A 136 -2.55 -3.47 13.79
N GLY A 137 -2.85 -2.52 14.67
CA GLY A 137 -3.53 -1.27 14.30
C GLY A 137 -2.60 -0.20 13.74
N LYS A 138 -1.29 -0.45 13.68
CA LYS A 138 -0.26 0.52 13.27
C LYS A 138 0.24 0.21 11.87
N VAL A 139 0.29 1.23 11.03
CA VAL A 139 0.93 1.10 9.71
C VAL A 139 2.44 1.07 9.91
N ASP A 140 3.09 0.06 9.35
CA ASP A 140 4.53 -0.12 9.45
C ASP A 140 5.22 0.61 8.30
N MET A 141 5.67 1.85 8.56
CA MET A 141 6.26 2.73 7.53
C MET A 141 7.52 2.14 6.89
N GLU A 142 8.27 1.34 7.64
CA GLU A 142 9.49 0.68 7.16
C GLU A 142 9.13 -0.40 6.13
N LEU A 143 8.24 -1.33 6.50
CA LEU A 143 7.74 -2.36 5.58
C LEU A 143 6.99 -1.74 4.39
N GLN A 144 6.25 -0.66 4.62
CA GLN A 144 5.56 0.05 3.56
C GLN A 144 6.55 0.66 2.57
N GLY A 145 7.65 1.24 3.06
CA GLY A 145 8.73 1.75 2.22
C GLY A 145 9.41 0.64 1.42
N GLU A 146 9.73 -0.48 2.07
CA GLU A 146 10.39 -1.62 1.44
C GLU A 146 9.57 -2.23 0.30
N HIS A 147 8.27 -2.45 0.52
CA HIS A 147 7.43 -3.17 -0.43
C HIS A 147 6.65 -2.29 -1.40
N LEU A 148 6.30 -1.05 -1.02
CA LEU A 148 5.40 -0.20 -1.82
C LEU A 148 6.09 1.02 -2.45
N TYR A 149 7.23 1.49 -1.95
CA TYR A 149 7.83 2.76 -2.42
C TYR A 149 8.22 2.73 -3.90
N ASN A 150 8.77 1.61 -4.37
CA ASN A 150 9.18 1.41 -5.76
C ASN A 150 8.16 0.60 -6.58
N ALA A 151 7.02 0.22 -5.98
CA ALA A 151 6.02 -0.58 -6.64
C ALA A 151 5.26 0.25 -7.70
N PRO A 152 4.94 -0.34 -8.87
CA PRO A 152 4.06 0.31 -9.82
C PRO A 152 2.72 0.63 -9.14
N ARG A 153 2.30 1.89 -9.26
CA ARG A 153 1.00 2.32 -8.79
C ARG A 153 -0.05 2.06 -9.85
N LEU A 154 -1.22 1.62 -9.44
CA LEU A 154 -2.37 1.50 -10.32
C LEU A 154 -2.70 2.92 -10.82
N SER A 155 -2.61 3.14 -12.13
CA SER A 155 -2.92 4.43 -12.73
C SER A 155 -4.41 4.72 -12.60
N LEU A 156 -4.80 5.42 -11.54
CA LEU A 156 -6.17 5.90 -11.39
C LEU A 156 -6.43 7.02 -12.41
N PRO A 157 -7.51 6.96 -13.20
CA PRO A 157 -8.02 8.13 -13.92
C PRO A 157 -8.76 9.02 -12.91
N PHE A 158 -8.03 9.76 -12.07
CA PHE A 158 -8.63 10.78 -11.23
C PHE A 158 -8.05 12.15 -11.55
N THR A 159 -8.91 13.00 -12.13
CA THR A 159 -8.73 14.44 -12.26
C THR A 159 -8.47 15.06 -10.89
N GLN A 160 -7.19 15.26 -10.55
CA GLN A 160 -6.81 15.99 -9.35
C GLN A 160 -6.90 17.50 -9.60
N SER A 161 -7.97 18.11 -9.12
CA SER A 161 -8.05 19.52 -8.71
C SER A 161 -8.18 19.49 -7.18
N SER A 162 -7.41 20.15 -6.33
CA SER A 162 -6.41 21.23 -6.42
C SER A 162 -5.74 21.30 -5.00
N LYS A 163 -4.54 21.83 -4.70
CA LYS A 163 -3.87 23.06 -5.14
C LYS A 163 -2.33 22.98 -4.94
N SER A 164 -1.63 23.53 -5.92
CA SER A 164 -0.35 24.26 -5.84
C SER A 164 0.97 23.48 -5.64
N SER A 165 1.47 22.89 -6.71
CA SER A 165 2.85 23.14 -7.17
C SER A 165 2.91 22.86 -8.67
N LYS A 166 3.04 23.94 -9.43
CA LYS A 166 2.88 24.01 -10.88
C LYS A 166 4.07 23.33 -11.56
N LYS A 167 4.02 22.01 -11.76
CA LYS A 167 4.96 21.29 -12.63
C LYS A 167 4.17 20.62 -13.76
N THR A 168 4.05 21.39 -14.84
CA THR A 168 3.54 21.01 -16.15
C THR A 168 4.09 19.66 -16.62
N THR A 169 3.17 18.82 -17.08
CA THR A 169 3.36 17.56 -17.82
C THR A 169 4.28 17.72 -19.03
N PRO A 170 4.91 16.63 -19.51
CA PRO A 170 5.51 16.59 -20.84
C PRO A 170 4.37 16.52 -21.86
N SER A 171 3.85 17.70 -22.22
CA SER A 171 3.07 17.87 -23.44
C SER A 171 3.93 17.39 -24.61
N THR A 172 3.35 16.60 -25.50
CA THR A 172 3.82 16.36 -26.85
C THR A 172 4.17 17.71 -27.45
N SER A 173 5.45 18.04 -27.34
CA SER A 173 5.96 19.40 -27.49
C SER A 173 6.01 19.71 -28.97
N ASN A 174 4.94 20.30 -29.50
CA ASN A 174 4.96 20.90 -30.83
C ASN A 174 6.20 21.79 -30.93
N LYS A 175 7.17 21.41 -31.78
CA LYS A 175 8.47 22.09 -31.95
C LYS A 175 8.32 23.55 -32.40
N SER A 176 7.12 23.94 -32.84
CA SER A 176 6.73 25.28 -33.22
C SER A 176 6.34 26.19 -32.05
N GLU A 177 6.14 25.65 -30.84
CA GLU A 177 5.73 26.48 -29.70
C GLU A 177 6.90 27.30 -29.11
N PRO A 178 6.72 28.61 -28.91
CA PRO A 178 7.75 29.48 -28.34
C PRO A 178 8.19 29.03 -26.94
N CYS A 179 9.48 29.18 -26.63
CA CYS A 179 10.04 28.88 -25.32
C CYS A 179 9.50 29.84 -24.25
N ARG A 180 8.57 29.38 -23.42
CA ARG A 180 7.97 30.19 -22.34
C ARG A 180 8.95 30.61 -21.24
N LYS A 181 10.07 29.89 -21.11
CA LYS A 181 11.12 30.18 -20.12
C LYS A 181 12.09 31.28 -20.58
N PHE A 182 12.10 31.60 -21.88
CA PHE A 182 12.98 32.64 -22.44
C PHE A 182 12.57 34.04 -21.95
N ASP A 183 11.28 34.37 -22.00
CA ASP A 183 10.76 35.67 -21.50
C ASP A 183 11.02 35.91 -20.01
N GLN A 184 11.27 34.84 -19.25
CA GLN A 184 11.56 34.91 -17.81
C GLN A 184 13.07 35.00 -17.53
N GLY A 185 13.92 35.03 -18.57
CA GLY A 185 15.38 34.97 -18.44
C GLY A 185 15.91 33.61 -17.95
N LEU A 186 15.05 32.60 -17.82
CA LEU A 186 15.38 31.29 -17.26
C LEU A 186 15.89 30.30 -18.31
N CYS A 187 16.02 30.73 -19.57
CA CYS A 187 16.57 29.94 -20.67
C CYS A 187 17.66 30.75 -21.39
N PRO A 188 18.89 30.78 -20.85
CA PRO A 188 19.98 31.63 -21.36
C PRO A 188 20.69 31.07 -22.60
N THR A 189 20.46 29.80 -22.93
CA THR A 189 21.16 29.08 -24.00
C THR A 189 20.42 29.17 -25.33
N THR A 190 21.10 29.62 -26.38
CA THR A 190 20.65 29.52 -27.77
C THR A 190 21.55 28.53 -28.54
N PRO A 191 21.00 27.48 -29.18
CA PRO A 191 19.59 27.14 -29.25
C PRO A 191 19.04 26.59 -27.92
N CYS A 192 17.72 26.73 -27.73
CA CYS A 192 17.03 26.20 -26.55
C CYS A 192 17.32 24.70 -26.37
N PRO A 193 17.65 24.21 -25.15
CA PRO A 193 17.92 22.79 -24.90
C PRO A 193 16.70 21.90 -25.15
N PHE A 194 15.50 22.51 -25.19
CA PHE A 194 14.24 21.83 -25.53
C PHE A 194 13.86 22.01 -27.02
N GLY A 195 14.75 22.56 -27.85
CA GLY A 195 14.54 22.71 -29.30
C GLY A 195 13.42 23.69 -29.68
N ARG A 196 13.03 24.59 -28.79
CA ARG A 196 11.94 25.56 -28.99
C ARG A 196 12.47 26.93 -29.44
N PRO A 197 11.79 27.63 -30.36
CA PRO A 197 12.20 28.97 -30.78
C PRO A 197 12.04 29.97 -29.62
N HIS A 198 13.06 30.78 -29.38
CA HIS A 198 12.98 31.95 -28.52
C HIS A 198 12.29 33.08 -29.29
N MET A 199 11.17 33.61 -28.81
CA MET A 199 10.43 34.69 -29.49
C MET A 199 10.18 35.85 -28.54
N CYS A 200 10.36 37.08 -29.02
CA CYS A 200 10.02 38.27 -28.23
C CYS A 200 8.49 38.45 -28.18
N LYS A 201 7.90 38.63 -27.00
CA LYS A 201 6.48 38.98 -26.90
C LYS A 201 6.10 40.31 -27.57
N LYS A 202 7.01 41.28 -27.58
CA LYS A 202 6.75 42.62 -28.14
C LYS A 202 6.83 42.64 -29.67
N CYS A 203 7.94 42.18 -30.24
CA CYS A 203 8.15 42.20 -31.70
C CYS A 203 7.70 40.91 -32.42
N LYS A 204 7.34 39.84 -31.69
CA LYS A 204 7.02 38.50 -32.23
C LYS A 204 8.10 37.89 -33.15
N LEU A 205 9.31 38.44 -33.12
CA LEU A 205 10.45 37.93 -33.89
C LEU A 205 11.17 36.83 -33.12
N ALA A 206 11.70 35.84 -33.84
CA ALA A 206 12.59 34.84 -33.30
C ALA A 206 13.93 35.49 -32.95
N ILE A 207 14.41 35.27 -31.74
CA ILE A 207 15.62 35.92 -31.22
C ILE A 207 16.69 34.87 -30.97
N ALA A 208 17.90 35.11 -31.50
CA ALA A 208 19.05 34.24 -31.26
C ALA A 208 19.82 34.58 -29.96
N ASP A 209 19.53 35.71 -29.31
CA ASP A 209 20.27 36.18 -28.13
C ASP A 209 19.32 36.86 -27.12
N SER A 210 19.48 36.55 -25.84
CA SER A 210 18.81 37.22 -24.72
C SER A 210 19.05 38.73 -24.62
N SER A 211 20.03 39.27 -25.36
CA SER A 211 20.42 40.69 -25.36
C SER A 211 19.61 41.58 -26.32
N HIS A 212 18.60 41.04 -27.00
CA HIS A 212 17.78 41.80 -27.96
C HIS A 212 16.94 42.87 -27.27
N LYS A 213 17.31 44.14 -27.47
CA LYS A 213 16.49 45.29 -27.11
C LYS A 213 15.45 45.54 -28.20
N CYS A 214 14.23 45.10 -27.94
CA CYS A 214 13.05 45.43 -28.75
C CYS A 214 12.66 46.89 -28.40
N THR A 215 13.19 47.86 -29.15
CA THR A 215 12.85 49.30 -29.08
C THR A 215 11.46 49.54 -29.62
#